data_AF-A0A954W494-F1
#
_entry.id   AF-A0A954W494-F1
#
_cell.length_a   1.000
_cell.length_b   1.000
_cell.length_c   1.000
_cell.angle_alpha   90.00
_cell.angle_beta   90.00
_cell.angle_gamma   90.00
#
_symmetry.space_group_name_H-M   'P 1'
#
loop_
_entity.id
_entity.type
_entity.pdbx_description
1 polymer ?
#
loop_
_entity_poly.entity_id
_entity_poly.type
_entity_poly.pdbx_seq_one_letter_code
_entity_poly.pdbx_strand_id
1 'polypeptide(L)'
;SDQQEMGDEGRIPPHLTGVGAKLTEGWLKQVFDNGAKDRPYMFTRMPRFGTTNVGQLVSALATADPAALADVKIPEPEIAPRRLKSAGRQLVGASGFSCIKCHTFGGSKATGIQSINMTTMTRRLRPEWFHQYMLNPQAYRPGTRMPAAWPQGQVLLPNVLDGTPDTQIHSVWSYLSDGDKASPPTGLGSDPEELYVIDEAVIYRNFIEGAGPRAIAVGYPEKVNLAFDANNLNIALLWHNAFMDASRHWSGRGQGFQGPLGDNVLRLTANQPFAALADAETSWPTENPRDNGYRFRGYRLGKAERPTFLYEYDGIAIEDFPEAASTEQFSPLRRTLTLTRRGPSAGDKLHYRAAVGDTIEPAEDGWFTINGTWKTRIEGAKAVVRHGSGKAELLVPIEVANQPVMFTQIYAW
;
A
#
# COMPACT_ATOMS: atom_id res chain seq x y z
N SER A 1 32.73 -0.14 16.58
CA SER A 1 31.71 -0.71 15.69
C SER A 1 32.41 -1.56 14.65
N ASP A 2 31.71 -2.54 14.07
CA ASP A 2 32.16 -3.25 12.87
C ASP A 2 32.06 -2.41 11.58
N GLN A 3 31.52 -1.19 11.67
CA GLN A 3 31.51 -0.17 10.62
C GLN A 3 32.54 0.93 10.93
N GLN A 4 33.61 1.00 10.15
CA GLN A 4 34.67 2.00 10.32
C GLN A 4 34.15 3.42 10.05
N GLU A 5 33.19 3.55 9.14
CA GLU A 5 32.60 4.80 8.68
C GLU A 5 31.81 5.51 9.79
N MET A 6 31.41 4.81 10.85
CA MET A 6 30.69 5.37 12.00
C MET A 6 31.58 6.15 12.98
N GLY A 7 32.91 6.02 12.91
CA GLY A 7 33.82 6.74 13.80
C GLY A 7 33.46 6.60 15.29
N ASP A 8 33.56 7.69 16.06
CA ASP A 8 33.25 7.69 17.50
C ASP A 8 31.77 7.41 17.83
N GLU A 9 30.83 7.72 16.93
CA GLU A 9 29.42 7.33 17.11
C GLU A 9 29.25 5.80 17.21
N GLY A 10 30.18 5.06 16.60
CA GLY A 10 30.28 3.60 16.62
C GLY A 10 30.91 3.00 17.87
N ARG A 11 31.42 3.84 18.80
CA ARG A 11 32.25 3.41 19.95
C ARG A 11 31.77 3.95 21.29
N ILE A 12 31.23 5.17 21.33
CA ILE A 12 30.82 5.85 22.57
C ILE A 12 29.36 5.51 22.92
N PRO A 13 29.02 5.20 24.18
CA PRO A 13 27.64 4.99 24.60
C PRO A 13 26.81 6.28 24.40
N PRO A 14 25.49 6.16 24.14
CA PRO A 14 24.65 7.33 23.93
C PRO A 14 24.56 8.19 25.21
N HIS A 15 24.50 9.52 25.04
CA HIS A 15 24.17 10.42 26.13
C HIS A 15 22.76 10.15 26.68
N LEU A 16 22.60 10.31 27.99
CA LEU A 16 21.31 10.18 28.67
C LEU A 16 20.54 11.51 28.77
N THR A 17 21.18 12.64 28.46
CA THR A 17 20.53 13.95 28.44
C THR A 17 19.35 13.97 27.45
N GLY A 18 18.16 14.37 27.91
CA GLY A 18 16.96 14.46 27.07
C GLY A 18 16.38 13.09 26.66
N VAL A 19 16.83 11.99 27.26
CA VAL A 19 16.39 10.64 26.88
C VAL A 19 14.94 10.37 27.31
N GLY A 20 14.47 10.98 28.40
CA GLY A 20 13.08 10.86 28.89
C GLY A 20 12.08 11.51 27.94
N ALA A 21 12.46 12.62 27.30
CA ALA A 21 11.69 13.28 26.25
C ALA A 21 11.75 12.54 24.90
N LYS A 22 12.76 11.70 24.70
CA LYS A 22 13.02 11.01 23.42
C LYS A 22 12.38 9.64 23.32
N LEU A 23 12.58 8.81 24.35
CA LEU A 23 12.20 7.41 24.35
C LEU A 23 10.84 7.23 25.03
N THR A 24 10.08 6.24 24.57
CA THR A 24 8.86 5.82 25.29
C THR A 24 9.24 5.15 26.61
N GLU A 25 8.38 5.23 27.62
CA GLU A 25 8.62 4.57 28.92
C GLU A 25 8.76 3.06 28.76
N GLY A 26 7.91 2.45 27.91
CA GLY A 26 8.01 1.04 27.56
C GLY A 26 9.37 0.67 26.96
N TRP A 27 9.92 1.53 26.10
CA TRP A 27 11.24 1.31 25.51
C TRP A 27 12.37 1.47 26.53
N LEU A 28 12.32 2.49 27.39
CA LEU A 28 13.28 2.69 28.47
C LEU A 28 13.31 1.47 29.40
N LYS A 29 12.14 1.00 29.84
CA LYS A 29 12.00 -0.20 30.64
C LYS A 29 12.61 -1.41 29.95
N GLN A 30 12.28 -1.64 28.67
CA GLN A 30 12.83 -2.75 27.89
C GLN A 30 14.36 -2.71 27.83
N VAL A 31 14.95 -1.55 27.54
CA VAL A 31 16.40 -1.40 27.40
C VAL A 31 17.12 -1.55 28.74
N PHE A 32 16.54 -1.06 29.83
CA PHE A 32 17.09 -1.17 31.17
C PHE A 32 17.02 -2.59 31.74
N ASP A 33 15.92 -3.29 31.50
CA ASP A 33 15.71 -4.64 32.00
C ASP A 33 16.49 -5.68 31.17
N ASN A 34 16.44 -5.56 29.84
CA ASN A 34 16.86 -6.60 28.91
C ASN A 34 18.10 -6.25 28.08
N GLY A 35 18.65 -5.04 28.24
CA GLY A 35 19.71 -4.50 27.40
C GLY A 35 19.20 -4.08 26.02
N ALA A 36 20.10 -3.56 25.18
CA ALA A 36 19.78 -3.11 23.81
C ALA A 36 20.42 -4.01 22.74
N LYS A 37 19.66 -4.37 21.72
CA LYS A 37 20.13 -5.18 20.56
C LYS A 37 19.97 -4.46 19.21
N ASP A 38 19.38 -3.28 19.21
CA ASP A 38 18.92 -2.55 18.00
C ASP A 38 20.05 -1.91 17.19
N ARG A 39 21.27 -1.94 17.74
CA ARG A 39 22.49 -1.45 17.10
C ARG A 39 23.51 -2.57 17.00
N PRO A 40 23.24 -3.64 16.23
CA PRO A 40 24.07 -4.85 16.20
C PRO A 40 25.52 -4.56 15.81
N TYR A 41 25.75 -3.45 15.10
CA TYR A 41 27.07 -2.97 14.70
C TYR A 41 27.94 -2.37 15.81
N MET A 42 27.39 -2.00 16.97
CA MET A 42 28.15 -1.42 18.09
C MET A 42 28.90 -2.51 18.86
N PHE A 43 30.17 -2.29 19.25
CA PHE A 43 30.84 -3.22 20.17
C PHE A 43 30.43 -2.97 21.63
N THR A 44 30.23 -1.70 21.99
CA THR A 44 29.70 -1.31 23.30
C THR A 44 28.21 -1.64 23.38
N ARG A 45 27.82 -2.50 24.34
CA ARG A 45 26.44 -2.94 24.53
C ARG A 45 25.85 -2.33 25.80
N MET A 46 24.55 -2.02 25.76
CA MET A 46 23.80 -1.68 26.97
C MET A 46 23.60 -2.95 27.82
N PRO A 47 24.10 -2.99 29.07
CA PRO A 47 23.95 -4.15 29.94
C PRO A 47 22.49 -4.42 30.33
N ARG A 48 22.24 -5.62 30.84
CA ARG A 48 20.97 -5.99 31.48
C ARG A 48 21.06 -5.65 32.96
N PHE A 49 20.54 -4.50 33.36
CA PHE A 49 20.58 -4.08 34.75
C PHE A 49 19.43 -4.68 35.56
N GLY A 50 18.26 -4.88 34.94
CA GLY A 50 17.08 -5.46 35.58
C GLY A 50 16.28 -4.46 36.42
N THR A 51 14.96 -4.64 36.44
CA THR A 51 14.00 -3.68 37.01
C THR A 51 14.31 -3.29 38.45
N THR A 52 14.78 -4.22 39.27
CA THR A 52 15.09 -3.96 40.69
C THR A 52 16.18 -2.91 40.88
N ASN A 53 17.12 -2.80 39.94
CA ASN A 53 18.26 -1.89 40.04
C ASN A 53 17.97 -0.51 39.42
N VAL A 54 17.21 -0.49 38.31
CA VAL A 54 17.09 0.70 37.44
C VAL A 54 15.66 1.06 37.07
N GLY A 55 14.64 0.36 37.59
CA GLY A 55 13.23 0.60 37.24
C GLY A 55 12.76 2.00 37.61
N GLN A 56 13.23 2.54 38.74
CA GLN A 56 12.97 3.92 39.18
C GLN A 56 13.51 4.97 38.21
N LEU A 57 14.56 4.65 37.43
CA LEU A 57 15.14 5.59 36.47
C LEU A 57 14.20 5.88 35.31
N VAL A 58 13.26 4.99 34.98
CA VAL A 58 12.28 5.21 33.90
C VAL A 58 11.43 6.46 34.21
N SER A 59 10.84 6.51 35.40
CA SER A 59 10.05 7.66 35.84
C SER A 59 10.91 8.87 36.16
N ALA A 60 12.10 8.67 36.74
CA ALA A 60 13.02 9.77 37.06
C ALA A 60 13.49 10.51 35.79
N LEU A 61 13.83 9.79 34.71
CA LEU A 61 14.22 10.40 33.44
C LEU A 61 13.06 11.11 32.75
N ALA A 62 11.85 10.52 32.75
CA ALA A 62 10.66 11.19 32.23
C ALA A 62 10.33 12.48 33.00
N THR A 63 10.56 12.49 34.32
CA THR A 63 10.34 13.64 35.22
C THR A 63 11.49 14.66 35.16
N ALA A 64 12.71 14.26 34.80
CA ALA A 64 13.86 15.15 34.65
C ALA A 64 13.94 15.82 33.27
N ASP A 65 13.40 15.14 32.24
CA ASP A 65 13.28 15.68 30.88
C ASP A 65 11.82 16.06 30.49
N PRO A 66 10.98 16.69 31.35
CA PRO A 66 9.62 17.01 31.01
C PRO A 66 9.59 18.26 30.12
N ALA A 67 8.88 18.16 29.01
CA ALA A 67 8.31 19.29 28.28
C ALA A 67 9.23 20.20 27.42
N ALA A 68 10.36 19.72 26.88
CA ALA A 68 10.94 20.38 25.70
C ALA A 68 10.05 20.23 24.43
N LEU A 69 9.00 19.39 24.51
CA LEU A 69 8.15 18.98 23.39
C LEU A 69 6.64 19.02 23.70
N ALA A 70 6.23 19.50 24.88
CA ALA A 70 4.82 19.50 25.28
C ALA A 70 3.94 20.39 24.36
N ASP A 71 4.54 21.43 23.77
CA ASP A 71 3.87 22.34 22.85
C ASP A 71 4.01 21.93 21.37
N VAL A 72 4.73 20.83 21.08
CA VAL A 72 4.88 20.34 19.70
C VAL A 72 3.58 19.69 19.28
N LYS A 73 2.83 20.40 18.44
CA LYS A 73 1.61 19.87 17.82
C LYS A 73 1.99 18.92 16.70
N ILE A 74 1.55 17.67 16.82
CA ILE A 74 1.59 16.73 15.71
C ILE A 74 0.47 17.09 14.73
N PRO A 75 0.75 17.24 13.43
CA PRO A 75 -0.28 17.50 12.43
C PRO A 75 -1.33 16.37 12.39
N GLU A 76 -2.58 16.75 12.18
CA GLU A 76 -3.68 15.84 11.86
C GLU A 76 -4.23 16.22 10.47
N PRO A 77 -3.51 15.88 9.39
CA PRO A 77 -3.91 16.27 8.05
C PRO A 77 -5.19 15.55 7.63
N GLU A 78 -6.10 16.26 6.95
CA GLU A 78 -7.31 15.69 6.34
C GLU A 78 -6.98 14.90 5.06
N ILE A 79 -6.10 13.90 5.18
CA ILE A 79 -5.61 13.06 4.09
C ILE A 79 -5.89 11.61 4.45
N ALA A 80 -6.46 10.84 3.51
CA ALA A 80 -6.75 9.43 3.72
C ALA A 80 -5.50 8.67 4.22
N PRO A 81 -5.59 7.84 5.29
CA PRO A 81 -4.42 7.19 5.89
C PRO A 81 -3.56 6.39 4.91
N ARG A 82 -4.16 5.80 3.88
CA ARG A 82 -3.42 5.06 2.84
C ARG A 82 -2.55 5.99 1.99
N ARG A 83 -3.05 7.18 1.61
CA ARG A 83 -2.30 8.19 0.87
C ARG A 83 -1.17 8.77 1.71
N LEU A 84 -1.44 9.05 2.99
CA LEU A 84 -0.45 9.52 3.94
C LEU A 84 0.71 8.51 4.09
N LYS A 85 0.40 7.23 4.29
CA LYS A 85 1.42 6.17 4.37
C LYS A 85 2.17 5.95 3.06
N SER A 86 1.50 6.05 1.92
CA SER A 86 2.14 5.98 0.60
C SER A 86 3.17 7.09 0.42
N ALA A 87 2.83 8.33 0.76
CA ALA A 87 3.78 9.43 0.74
C ALA A 87 4.95 9.19 1.70
N GLY A 88 4.68 8.73 2.92
CA GLY A 88 5.73 8.36 3.88
C GLY A 88 6.68 7.30 3.33
N ARG A 89 6.16 6.27 2.67
CA ARG A 89 6.96 5.23 2.00
C ARG A 89 7.84 5.82 0.89
N GLN A 90 7.28 6.69 0.04
CA GLN A 90 8.03 7.38 -1.02
C GLN A 90 9.18 8.23 -0.44
N LEU A 91 8.90 9.00 0.61
CA LEU A 91 9.89 9.87 1.27
C LEU A 91 11.04 9.06 1.91
N VAL A 92 10.74 7.90 2.48
CA VAL A 92 11.76 6.99 3.06
C VAL A 92 12.61 6.32 1.98
N GLY A 93 12.03 6.05 0.82
CA GLY A 93 12.64 5.34 -0.30
C GLY A 93 13.68 6.14 -1.10
N ALA A 94 14.24 5.50 -2.13
CA ALA A 94 15.31 6.04 -2.96
C ALA A 94 14.92 7.30 -3.76
N SER A 95 13.64 7.43 -4.14
CA SER A 95 13.09 8.58 -4.85
C SER A 95 12.74 9.77 -3.93
N GLY A 96 12.85 9.59 -2.61
CA GLY A 96 12.63 10.63 -1.61
C GLY A 96 13.94 11.05 -0.95
N PHE A 97 13.95 11.09 0.39
CA PHE A 97 15.13 11.42 1.19
C PHE A 97 16.14 10.28 1.31
N SER A 98 15.87 9.10 0.70
CA SER A 98 16.82 7.98 0.68
C SER A 98 17.24 7.51 2.08
N CYS A 99 16.33 7.52 3.06
CA CYS A 99 16.58 7.07 4.44
C CYS A 99 17.15 5.64 4.48
N ILE A 100 16.69 4.80 3.55
CA ILE A 100 17.14 3.41 3.34
C ILE A 100 18.62 3.25 2.94
N LYS A 101 19.32 4.32 2.54
CA LYS A 101 20.77 4.27 2.31
C LYS A 101 21.57 4.16 3.60
N CYS A 102 21.01 4.66 4.70
CA CYS A 102 21.68 4.69 6.01
C CYS A 102 20.95 3.89 7.08
N HIS A 103 19.67 3.57 6.92
CA HIS A 103 18.91 2.81 7.91
C HIS A 103 18.49 1.45 7.38
N THR A 104 18.66 0.42 8.21
CA THR A 104 18.08 -0.91 7.95
C THR A 104 16.55 -0.85 8.02
N PHE A 105 15.88 -1.81 7.38
CA PHE A 105 14.41 -1.88 7.37
C PHE A 105 13.92 -3.32 7.37
N GLY A 106 13.20 -3.73 8.42
CA GLY A 106 12.51 -5.02 8.47
C GLY A 106 13.42 -6.25 8.27
N GLY A 107 14.68 -6.17 8.69
CA GLY A 107 15.69 -7.21 8.49
C GLY A 107 16.56 -7.03 7.24
N SER A 108 16.16 -6.15 6.31
CA SER A 108 16.97 -5.79 5.14
C SER A 108 18.08 -4.82 5.51
N LYS A 109 19.26 -5.07 4.95
CA LYS A 109 20.43 -4.20 5.09
C LYS A 109 20.22 -2.89 4.32
N ALA A 110 20.76 -1.81 4.87
CA ALA A 110 20.89 -0.56 4.12
C ALA A 110 21.95 -0.72 3.02
N THR A 111 21.91 0.12 2.00
CA THR A 111 22.95 0.09 0.94
C THR A 111 24.28 0.71 1.39
N GLY A 112 24.26 1.54 2.42
CA GLY A 112 25.45 2.16 3.03
C GLY A 112 25.61 1.79 4.49
N ILE A 113 25.61 2.79 5.36
CA ILE A 113 25.75 2.62 6.81
C ILE A 113 24.54 1.82 7.34
N GLN A 114 24.74 0.89 8.26
CA GLN A 114 23.68 0.03 8.81
C GLN A 114 23.09 0.64 10.08
N SER A 115 22.54 1.87 10.01
CA SER A 115 21.92 2.51 11.18
C SER A 115 20.67 1.77 11.64
N ILE A 116 20.17 2.18 12.81
CA ILE A 116 19.05 1.55 13.53
C ILE A 116 17.84 1.27 12.61
N ASN A 117 17.23 0.09 12.78
CA ASN A 117 16.10 -0.36 11.96
C ASN A 117 14.91 0.61 12.05
N MET A 118 14.43 1.10 10.89
CA MET A 118 13.31 2.03 10.83
C MET A 118 11.98 1.43 11.32
N THR A 119 11.77 0.12 11.24
CA THR A 119 10.53 -0.53 11.70
C THR A 119 10.38 -0.52 13.23
N THR A 120 11.39 -0.05 13.97
CA THR A 120 11.34 0.07 15.44
C THR A 120 11.06 1.50 15.92
N MET A 121 11.08 2.49 15.02
CA MET A 121 11.08 3.91 15.40
C MET A 121 9.88 4.30 16.26
N THR A 122 8.67 3.92 15.85
CA THR A 122 7.41 4.29 16.52
C THR A 122 7.19 3.55 17.85
N ARG A 123 7.84 2.41 18.06
CA ARG A 123 7.88 1.72 19.36
C ARG A 123 8.87 2.37 20.32
N ARG A 124 9.95 2.92 19.77
CA ARG A 124 11.10 3.43 20.52
C ARG A 124 10.97 4.90 20.89
N LEU A 125 10.55 5.72 19.94
CA LEU A 125 10.57 7.18 20.02
C LEU A 125 9.20 7.72 20.40
N ARG A 126 9.18 8.89 21.02
CA ARG A 126 7.97 9.71 21.13
C ARG A 126 7.74 10.47 19.81
N PRO A 127 6.49 10.61 19.33
CA PRO A 127 6.19 11.24 18.04
C PRO A 127 6.68 12.69 17.96
N GLU A 128 6.55 13.45 19.05
CA GLU A 128 6.96 14.86 19.15
C GLU A 128 8.47 15.00 19.00
N TRP A 129 9.21 14.08 19.62
CA TRP A 129 10.68 14.07 19.51
C TRP A 129 11.11 13.70 18.11
N PHE A 130 10.47 12.69 17.50
CA PHE A 130 10.76 12.31 16.12
C PHE A 130 10.53 13.50 15.19
N HIS A 131 9.42 14.21 15.36
CA HIS A 131 9.08 15.36 14.53
C HIS A 131 10.15 16.44 14.55
N GLN A 132 10.54 16.90 15.74
CA GLN A 132 11.58 17.92 15.89
C GLN A 132 12.96 17.44 15.46
N TYR A 133 13.28 16.17 15.73
CA TYR A 133 14.55 15.58 15.31
C TYR A 133 14.67 15.51 13.78
N MET A 134 13.59 15.24 13.06
CA MET A 134 13.59 15.23 11.59
C MET A 134 13.82 16.63 10.98
N LEU A 135 13.32 17.68 11.63
CA LEU A 135 13.53 19.07 11.21
C LEU A 135 14.99 19.51 11.40
N ASN A 136 15.61 19.16 12.53
CA ASN A 136 16.99 19.56 12.82
C ASN A 136 17.76 18.52 13.66
N PRO A 137 18.28 17.45 13.02
CA PRO A 137 19.03 16.41 13.75
C PRO A 137 20.27 16.94 14.48
N GLN A 138 20.94 17.96 13.92
CA GLN A 138 22.18 18.53 14.48
C GLN A 138 21.95 19.24 15.81
N ALA A 139 20.78 19.88 16.01
CA ALA A 139 20.45 20.54 17.28
C ALA A 139 20.33 19.54 18.44
N TYR A 140 19.90 18.31 18.18
CA TYR A 140 19.73 17.27 19.20
C TYR A 140 20.97 16.38 19.35
N ARG A 141 21.73 16.19 18.28
CA ARG A 141 22.95 15.38 18.27
C ARG A 141 24.02 16.07 17.42
N PRO A 142 24.78 17.01 17.99
CA PRO A 142 25.86 17.68 17.28
C PRO A 142 26.84 16.67 16.67
N GLY A 143 27.13 16.81 15.38
CA GLY A 143 28.01 15.89 14.65
C GLY A 143 27.35 14.58 14.21
N THR A 144 26.02 14.45 14.32
CA THR A 144 25.28 13.29 13.78
C THR A 144 25.45 13.21 12.27
N ARG A 145 25.55 12.00 11.72
CA ARG A 145 25.57 11.78 10.26
C ARG A 145 24.19 11.93 9.60
N MET A 146 23.13 11.96 10.41
CA MET A 146 21.78 12.11 9.87
C MET A 146 21.59 13.52 9.28
N PRO A 147 21.29 13.65 7.98
CA PRO A 147 21.06 14.94 7.37
C PRO A 147 19.72 15.51 7.84
N ALA A 148 19.59 16.85 7.82
CA ALA A 148 18.29 17.49 7.89
C ALA A 148 17.58 17.28 6.54
N ALA A 149 16.52 16.47 6.53
CA ALA A 149 15.73 16.25 5.32
C ALA A 149 14.95 17.50 4.90
N TRP A 150 14.63 18.38 5.87
CA TRP A 150 14.03 19.69 5.68
C TRP A 150 14.93 20.79 6.25
N PRO A 151 16.08 21.08 5.62
CA PRO A 151 17.04 22.02 6.16
C PRO A 151 16.40 23.41 6.29
N GLN A 152 16.43 23.98 7.49
CA GLN A 152 15.78 25.26 7.82
C GLN A 152 14.27 25.30 7.48
N GLY A 153 13.59 24.14 7.49
CA GLY A 153 12.18 24.03 7.15
C GLY A 153 11.87 24.09 5.65
N GLN A 154 12.89 24.06 4.77
CA GLN A 154 12.68 24.04 3.33
C GLN A 154 12.18 22.67 2.84
N VAL A 155 11.20 22.69 1.94
CA VAL A 155 10.62 21.48 1.35
C VAL A 155 11.26 21.20 -0.02
N LEU A 156 12.03 20.12 -0.09
CA LEU A 156 12.73 19.69 -1.30
C LEU A 156 11.84 18.90 -2.27
N LEU A 157 10.71 18.39 -1.79
CA LEU A 157 9.76 17.59 -2.55
C LEU A 157 8.35 18.23 -2.45
N PRO A 158 8.13 19.42 -3.05
CA PRO A 158 6.89 20.18 -2.87
C PRO A 158 5.65 19.48 -3.43
N ASN A 159 5.83 18.56 -4.39
CA ASN A 159 4.74 17.80 -5.01
C ASN A 159 4.30 16.56 -4.20
N VAL A 160 4.89 16.34 -3.02
CA VAL A 160 4.48 15.24 -2.12
C VAL A 160 3.57 15.82 -1.04
N LEU A 161 2.30 15.37 -1.04
CA LEU A 161 1.22 15.87 -0.18
C LEU A 161 0.95 17.37 -0.41
N ASP A 162 0.88 18.15 0.67
CA ASP A 162 0.64 19.61 0.64
C ASP A 162 1.94 20.43 0.51
N GLY A 163 3.09 19.75 0.38
CA GLY A 163 4.38 20.42 0.27
C GLY A 163 4.81 21.14 1.55
N THR A 164 4.37 20.69 2.73
CA THR A 164 4.81 21.21 4.03
C THR A 164 5.72 20.22 4.77
N PRO A 165 6.72 20.69 5.55
CA PRO A 165 7.58 19.80 6.33
C PRO A 165 6.78 18.96 7.32
N ASP A 166 5.83 19.58 8.03
CA ASP A 166 5.11 18.94 9.12
C ASP A 166 4.25 17.77 8.62
N THR A 167 3.46 17.98 7.56
CA THR A 167 2.65 16.93 6.94
C THR A 167 3.53 15.81 6.37
N GLN A 168 4.66 16.15 5.75
CA GLN A 168 5.59 15.15 5.21
C GLN A 168 6.26 14.32 6.31
N ILE A 169 6.72 14.94 7.40
CA ILE A 169 7.27 14.24 8.56
C ILE A 169 6.21 13.33 9.20
N HIS A 170 4.99 13.84 9.36
CA HIS A 170 3.87 13.05 9.89
C HIS A 170 3.54 11.85 9.00
N SER A 171 3.70 11.99 7.67
CA SER A 171 3.53 10.90 6.71
C SER A 171 4.56 9.79 6.90
N VAL A 172 5.83 10.15 7.13
CA VAL A 172 6.91 9.19 7.44
C VAL A 172 6.60 8.48 8.76
N TRP A 173 6.17 9.20 9.80
CA TRP A 173 5.79 8.59 11.07
C TRP A 173 4.63 7.60 10.91
N SER A 174 3.59 8.00 10.18
CA SER A 174 2.41 7.17 9.92
C SER A 174 2.73 5.92 9.10
N TYR A 175 3.68 6.01 8.16
CA TYR A 175 4.18 4.84 7.44
C TYR A 175 4.96 3.89 8.37
N LEU A 176 5.87 4.43 9.18
CA LEU A 176 6.67 3.63 10.12
C LEU A 176 5.87 3.05 11.29
N SER A 177 4.64 3.53 11.54
CA SER A 177 3.75 2.97 12.57
C SER A 177 3.28 1.55 12.23
N ASP A 178 3.34 1.15 10.95
CA ASP A 178 3.05 -0.23 10.55
C ASP A 178 4.16 -1.22 11.00
N GLY A 179 5.29 -0.70 11.46
CA GLY A 179 6.37 -1.49 12.06
C GLY A 179 6.84 -2.60 11.14
N ASP A 180 6.87 -3.84 11.63
CA ASP A 180 7.35 -4.99 10.85
C ASP A 180 6.37 -5.42 9.74
N LYS A 181 5.18 -4.81 9.67
CA LYS A 181 4.20 -5.00 8.59
C LYS A 181 4.29 -3.92 7.50
N ALA A 182 5.11 -2.89 7.71
CA ALA A 182 5.28 -1.80 6.73
C ALA A 182 5.85 -2.37 5.42
N SER A 183 5.21 -2.08 4.29
CA SER A 183 5.70 -2.50 2.97
C SER A 183 7.07 -1.89 2.71
N PRO A 184 8.09 -2.65 2.26
CA PRO A 184 9.44 -2.12 2.03
C PRO A 184 9.47 -0.85 1.15
N PRO A 185 10.23 0.20 1.50
CA PRO A 185 10.40 1.37 0.64
C PRO A 185 11.07 1.01 -0.69
N THR A 186 10.73 1.74 -1.75
CA THR A 186 11.36 1.56 -3.07
C THR A 186 12.87 1.79 -3.00
N GLY A 187 13.64 0.88 -3.60
CA GLY A 187 15.11 0.92 -3.63
C GLY A 187 15.82 0.29 -2.43
N LEU A 188 15.09 -0.36 -1.51
CA LEU A 188 15.67 -1.07 -0.37
C LEU A 188 16.18 -2.47 -0.78
N GLY A 189 17.51 -2.66 -0.79
CA GLY A 189 18.18 -3.96 -0.88
C GLY A 189 18.07 -4.64 -2.26
N SER A 190 19.23 -4.86 -2.91
CA SER A 190 19.36 -5.22 -4.34
C SER A 190 18.65 -4.25 -5.28
N ASP A 191 19.19 -4.03 -6.48
CA ASP A 191 18.47 -3.25 -7.49
C ASP A 191 17.19 -4.03 -7.81
N PRO A 192 15.99 -3.52 -7.47
CA PRO A 192 14.77 -4.19 -7.89
C PRO A 192 14.82 -4.35 -9.41
N GLU A 193 14.45 -5.53 -9.91
CA GLU A 193 14.19 -5.69 -11.34
C GLU A 193 12.80 -5.12 -11.60
N GLU A 194 12.68 -3.80 -11.39
CA GLU A 194 11.45 -3.06 -11.58
C GLU A 194 11.07 -3.13 -13.06
N LEU A 195 9.83 -3.58 -13.29
CA LEU A 195 9.21 -3.52 -14.61
C LEU A 195 8.69 -2.12 -14.83
N TYR A 196 9.51 -1.29 -15.47
CA TYR A 196 9.13 0.07 -15.83
C TYR A 196 8.06 0.07 -16.93
N VAL A 197 7.01 0.86 -16.70
CA VAL A 197 5.96 1.14 -17.70
C VAL A 197 6.16 2.56 -18.20
N ILE A 198 6.52 2.68 -19.48
CA ILE A 198 6.92 3.94 -20.11
C ILE A 198 5.92 4.31 -21.21
N ASP A 199 5.93 3.59 -22.34
CA ASP A 199 5.16 3.98 -23.53
C ASP A 199 3.93 3.09 -23.79
N GLU A 200 3.98 1.83 -23.37
CA GLU A 200 2.93 0.84 -23.59
C GLU A 200 2.67 0.02 -22.34
N ALA A 201 1.53 -0.69 -22.31
CA ALA A 201 1.14 -1.48 -21.16
C ALA A 201 2.08 -2.68 -20.97
N VAL A 202 2.60 -2.88 -19.76
CA VAL A 202 3.48 -4.01 -19.45
C VAL A 202 2.71 -5.06 -18.68
N ILE A 203 2.89 -6.33 -19.05
CA ILE A 203 2.22 -7.46 -18.42
C ILE A 203 3.19 -8.27 -17.57
N TYR A 204 2.76 -8.61 -16.35
CA TYR A 204 3.46 -9.50 -15.46
C TYR A 204 2.56 -10.65 -15.02
N ARG A 205 2.93 -11.88 -15.39
CA ARG A 205 2.16 -13.11 -15.09
C ARG A 205 2.92 -13.98 -14.13
N ASN A 206 2.53 -13.93 -12.85
CA ASN A 206 3.12 -14.75 -11.81
C ASN A 206 2.19 -14.87 -10.60
N PHE A 207 2.70 -15.42 -9.50
CA PHE A 207 2.00 -15.44 -8.22
C PHE A 207 1.96 -14.03 -7.62
N ILE A 208 0.77 -13.45 -7.51
CA ILE A 208 0.60 -12.07 -7.02
C ILE A 208 -0.17 -12.04 -5.71
N GLU A 209 0.39 -11.36 -4.71
CA GLU A 209 -0.17 -11.31 -3.36
C GLU A 209 -1.53 -10.59 -3.34
N GLY A 210 -2.60 -11.35 -3.11
CA GLY A 210 -3.97 -10.85 -3.11
C GLY A 210 -4.70 -10.94 -4.46
N ALA A 211 -4.05 -11.45 -5.52
CA ALA A 211 -4.71 -11.80 -6.79
C ALA A 211 -4.53 -13.29 -7.16
N GLY A 212 -3.71 -14.03 -6.40
CA GLY A 212 -3.62 -15.47 -6.50
C GLY A 212 -2.59 -15.99 -7.52
N PRO A 213 -2.53 -17.32 -7.73
CA PRO A 213 -1.46 -17.96 -8.49
C PRO A 213 -1.63 -17.92 -10.01
N ARG A 214 -2.80 -17.47 -10.50
CA ARG A 214 -3.07 -17.26 -11.93
C ARG A 214 -3.32 -15.78 -12.23
N ALA A 215 -2.70 -14.90 -11.45
CA ALA A 215 -2.86 -13.47 -11.60
C ALA A 215 -2.15 -12.95 -12.86
N ILE A 216 -2.74 -11.93 -13.45
CA ILE A 216 -2.19 -11.19 -14.58
C ILE A 216 -2.17 -9.72 -14.16
N ALA A 217 -0.99 -9.24 -13.80
CA ALA A 217 -0.79 -7.83 -13.54
C ALA A 217 -0.58 -7.08 -14.86
N VAL A 218 -1.15 -5.89 -14.94
CA VAL A 218 -1.02 -4.97 -16.08
C VAL A 218 -0.69 -3.60 -15.52
N GLY A 219 0.42 -3.03 -16.00
CA GLY A 219 0.80 -1.68 -15.66
C GLY A 219 0.60 -0.76 -16.85
N TYR A 220 0.06 0.44 -16.62
CA TYR A 220 -0.18 1.42 -17.67
C TYR A 220 0.77 2.62 -17.57
N PRO A 221 1.14 3.26 -18.71
CA PRO A 221 1.97 4.47 -18.72
C PRO A 221 1.50 5.58 -17.77
N GLU A 222 0.19 5.69 -17.59
CA GLU A 222 -0.48 6.66 -16.71
C GLU A 222 -0.32 6.34 -15.21
N LYS A 223 0.53 5.38 -14.85
CA LYS A 223 0.85 5.01 -13.46
C LYS A 223 -0.35 4.51 -12.66
N VAL A 224 -1.34 3.94 -13.35
CA VAL A 224 -2.38 3.10 -12.76
C VAL A 224 -2.15 1.67 -13.20
N ASN A 225 -2.31 0.73 -12.28
CA ASN A 225 -1.97 -0.67 -12.47
C ASN A 225 -3.12 -1.53 -11.92
N LEU A 226 -3.24 -2.75 -12.44
CA LEU A 226 -4.22 -3.72 -11.97
C LEU A 226 -3.64 -5.12 -11.88
N ALA A 227 -4.30 -5.99 -11.10
CA ALA A 227 -4.10 -7.43 -11.16
C ALA A 227 -5.45 -8.11 -11.37
N PHE A 228 -5.56 -8.81 -12.51
CA PHE A 228 -6.70 -9.65 -12.85
C PHE A 228 -6.48 -11.07 -12.34
N ASP A 229 -7.41 -11.59 -11.54
CA ASP A 229 -7.38 -12.98 -11.08
C ASP A 229 -8.07 -13.87 -12.13
N ALA A 230 -7.28 -14.62 -12.92
CA ALA A 230 -7.84 -15.49 -13.96
C ALA A 230 -8.51 -16.77 -13.41
N ASN A 231 -8.45 -17.03 -12.10
CA ASN A 231 -9.30 -18.05 -11.48
C ASN A 231 -10.70 -17.50 -11.23
N ASN A 232 -10.79 -16.33 -10.58
CA ASN A 232 -12.04 -15.70 -10.16
C ASN A 232 -12.67 -14.78 -11.21
N LEU A 233 -11.96 -14.52 -12.30
CA LEU A 233 -12.38 -13.73 -13.47
C LEU A 233 -12.79 -12.30 -13.13
N ASN A 234 -12.09 -11.70 -12.17
CA ASN A 234 -12.29 -10.33 -11.75
C ASN A 234 -10.96 -9.59 -11.63
N ILE A 235 -11.03 -8.26 -11.59
CA ILE A 235 -9.94 -7.45 -11.09
C ILE A 235 -9.90 -7.61 -9.56
N ALA A 236 -8.79 -8.08 -9.04
CA ALA A 236 -8.59 -8.31 -7.61
C ALA A 236 -7.87 -7.15 -6.92
N LEU A 237 -6.93 -6.51 -7.63
CA LEU A 237 -6.13 -5.39 -7.12
C LEU A 237 -6.11 -4.25 -8.11
N LEU A 238 -6.11 -3.03 -7.59
CA LEU A 238 -5.75 -1.81 -8.29
C LEU A 238 -4.69 -1.07 -7.48
N TRP A 239 -3.72 -0.43 -8.12
CA TRP A 239 -2.72 0.39 -7.42
C TRP A 239 -2.13 1.44 -8.36
N HIS A 240 -1.38 2.39 -7.79
CA HIS A 240 -0.74 3.48 -8.53
C HIS A 240 0.79 3.42 -8.45
N ASN A 241 1.44 4.24 -9.27
CA ASN A 241 2.89 4.40 -9.34
C ASN A 241 3.61 3.14 -9.86
N ALA A 242 4.65 2.69 -9.17
CA ALA A 242 5.50 1.59 -9.60
C ALA A 242 4.68 0.32 -9.87
N PHE A 243 5.03 -0.40 -10.94
CA PHE A 243 4.23 -1.52 -11.40
C PHE A 243 4.53 -2.78 -10.58
N MET A 244 5.60 -3.51 -10.93
CA MET A 244 5.97 -4.78 -10.30
C MET A 244 7.48 -4.89 -10.20
N ASP A 245 7.95 -5.57 -9.15
CA ASP A 245 9.33 -6.05 -9.04
C ASP A 245 9.37 -7.51 -9.50
N ALA A 246 10.12 -7.79 -10.55
CA ALA A 246 10.24 -9.12 -11.11
C ALA A 246 11.34 -9.98 -10.45
N SER A 247 12.20 -9.36 -9.63
CA SER A 247 13.41 -9.97 -9.08
C SER A 247 13.11 -11.30 -8.38
N ARG A 248 12.01 -11.36 -7.63
CA ARG A 248 11.57 -12.56 -6.90
C ARG A 248 11.43 -13.78 -7.82
N HIS A 249 10.85 -13.64 -9.00
CA HIS A 249 10.53 -14.81 -9.82
C HIS A 249 11.51 -15.02 -10.98
N TRP A 250 12.27 -13.99 -11.35
CA TRP A 250 13.25 -14.08 -12.43
C TRP A 250 14.62 -14.55 -11.94
N SER A 251 14.93 -14.33 -10.66
CA SER A 251 16.08 -14.97 -10.01
C SER A 251 15.72 -16.37 -9.50
N GLY A 252 16.41 -17.41 -10.01
CA GLY A 252 16.48 -18.73 -9.37
C GLY A 252 15.18 -19.55 -9.22
N ARG A 253 14.15 -19.35 -10.08
CA ARG A 253 12.81 -19.96 -9.93
C ARG A 253 12.15 -19.62 -8.58
N GLY A 254 12.26 -18.37 -8.14
CA GLY A 254 11.82 -17.99 -6.80
C GLY A 254 10.35 -18.33 -6.53
N GLN A 255 10.12 -18.78 -5.30
CA GLN A 255 8.82 -19.23 -4.79
C GLN A 255 8.11 -18.09 -4.05
N GLY A 256 6.80 -18.21 -3.87
CA GLY A 256 5.98 -17.29 -3.08
C GLY A 256 5.27 -16.22 -3.92
N PHE A 257 4.59 -15.28 -3.26
CA PHE A 257 3.76 -14.28 -3.93
C PHE A 257 4.46 -12.91 -3.95
N GLN A 258 4.49 -12.26 -5.11
CA GLN A 258 4.98 -10.89 -5.26
C GLN A 258 3.83 -9.91 -5.08
N GLY A 259 3.94 -8.98 -4.13
CA GLY A 259 2.99 -7.88 -3.99
C GLY A 259 3.24 -6.75 -5.00
N PRO A 260 2.27 -5.83 -5.17
CA PRO A 260 2.49 -4.59 -5.92
C PRO A 260 3.74 -3.86 -5.44
N LEU A 261 4.55 -3.35 -6.38
CA LEU A 261 5.72 -2.53 -6.04
C LEU A 261 5.31 -1.08 -5.70
N GLY A 262 4.25 -0.62 -6.35
CA GLY A 262 3.68 0.72 -6.18
C GLY A 262 2.85 0.89 -4.92
N ASP A 263 2.04 1.94 -4.94
CA ASP A 263 1.34 2.44 -3.76
C ASP A 263 -0.16 2.58 -3.99
N ASN A 264 -0.88 3.14 -3.01
CA ASN A 264 -2.33 3.31 -3.05
C ASN A 264 -3.04 2.02 -3.48
N VAL A 265 -2.76 0.90 -2.82
CA VAL A 265 -3.31 -0.40 -3.21
C VAL A 265 -4.76 -0.54 -2.75
N LEU A 266 -5.69 -0.63 -3.69
CA LEU A 266 -7.08 -1.02 -3.47
C LEU A 266 -7.24 -2.53 -3.70
N ARG A 267 -7.76 -3.22 -2.69
CA ARG A 267 -8.12 -4.64 -2.78
C ARG A 267 -9.62 -4.76 -2.99
N LEU A 268 -10.02 -5.37 -4.10
CA LEU A 268 -11.43 -5.61 -4.42
C LEU A 268 -11.85 -6.97 -3.86
N THR A 269 -12.98 -7.02 -3.18
CA THR A 269 -13.50 -8.20 -2.46
C THR A 269 -14.52 -9.01 -3.26
N ALA A 270 -14.92 -8.50 -4.43
CA ALA A 270 -15.89 -9.18 -5.29
C ALA A 270 -15.22 -10.34 -6.04
N ASN A 271 -15.57 -11.57 -5.65
CA ASN A 271 -15.24 -12.78 -6.41
C ASN A 271 -16.35 -13.03 -7.45
N GLN A 272 -16.02 -13.47 -8.66
CA GLN A 272 -16.96 -13.75 -9.75
C GLN A 272 -17.85 -12.55 -10.14
N PRO A 273 -17.58 -11.89 -11.27
CA PRO A 273 -18.26 -10.63 -11.61
C PRO A 273 -19.75 -10.78 -11.95
N PHE A 274 -20.19 -11.93 -12.44
CA PHE A 274 -21.56 -12.20 -12.88
C PHE A 274 -22.20 -13.39 -12.16
N ALA A 275 -23.51 -13.35 -12.00
CA ALA A 275 -24.31 -14.48 -11.56
C ALA A 275 -25.73 -14.36 -12.10
N ALA A 276 -26.36 -15.49 -12.41
CA ALA A 276 -27.80 -15.55 -12.56
C ALA A 276 -28.44 -15.57 -11.16
N LEU A 277 -29.31 -14.59 -10.87
CA LEU A 277 -30.02 -14.51 -9.59
C LEU A 277 -31.51 -14.72 -9.85
N ALA A 278 -32.12 -15.68 -9.15
CA ALA A 278 -33.54 -15.99 -9.33
C ALA A 278 -34.42 -14.81 -8.83
N ASP A 279 -34.01 -14.23 -7.71
CA ASP A 279 -34.66 -13.13 -7.01
C ASP A 279 -33.64 -12.29 -6.19
N ALA A 280 -34.15 -11.28 -5.49
CA ALA A 280 -33.33 -10.38 -4.66
C ALA A 280 -32.67 -11.09 -3.47
N GLU A 281 -33.27 -12.17 -2.94
CA GLU A 281 -32.80 -12.89 -1.75
C GLU A 281 -31.72 -13.94 -2.08
N THR A 282 -31.57 -14.28 -3.36
CA THR A 282 -30.58 -15.24 -3.84
C THR A 282 -29.16 -14.75 -3.49
N SER A 283 -28.46 -15.54 -2.67
CA SER A 283 -27.08 -15.26 -2.28
C SER A 283 -26.14 -15.30 -3.48
N TRP A 284 -25.09 -14.48 -3.47
CA TRP A 284 -24.09 -14.53 -4.53
C TRP A 284 -23.31 -15.87 -4.47
N PRO A 285 -23.05 -16.54 -5.61
CA PRO A 285 -22.31 -17.80 -5.60
C PRO A 285 -20.93 -17.68 -4.94
N THR A 286 -20.53 -18.73 -4.22
CA THR A 286 -19.26 -18.75 -3.46
C THR A 286 -18.35 -19.93 -3.83
N GLU A 287 -18.87 -20.87 -4.61
CA GLU A 287 -18.14 -22.02 -5.12
C GLU A 287 -17.05 -21.59 -6.10
N ASN A 288 -16.24 -22.54 -6.58
CA ASN A 288 -15.23 -22.22 -7.57
C ASN A 288 -15.90 -21.71 -8.86
N PRO A 289 -15.48 -20.56 -9.42
CA PRO A 289 -16.05 -20.01 -10.65
C PRO A 289 -16.13 -21.02 -11.78
N ARG A 290 -15.10 -21.87 -11.93
CA ARG A 290 -15.06 -22.90 -12.98
C ARG A 290 -16.16 -23.94 -12.82
N ASP A 291 -16.50 -24.29 -11.58
CA ASP A 291 -17.56 -25.25 -11.29
C ASP A 291 -18.93 -24.61 -11.58
N ASN A 292 -19.04 -23.30 -11.42
CA ASN A 292 -20.21 -22.49 -11.79
C ASN A 292 -20.25 -22.09 -13.28
N GLY A 293 -19.51 -22.79 -14.16
CA GLY A 293 -19.62 -22.60 -15.61
C GLY A 293 -18.76 -21.49 -16.21
N TYR A 294 -17.99 -20.77 -15.42
CA TYR A 294 -17.05 -19.79 -15.95
C TYR A 294 -15.90 -20.42 -16.74
N ARG A 295 -15.51 -19.79 -17.84
CA ARG A 295 -14.35 -20.20 -18.64
C ARG A 295 -13.48 -19.00 -19.00
N PHE A 296 -12.25 -18.95 -18.50
CA PHE A 296 -11.24 -18.00 -18.98
C PHE A 296 -10.82 -18.38 -20.40
N ARG A 297 -10.86 -17.41 -21.33
CA ARG A 297 -10.47 -17.59 -22.73
C ARG A 297 -9.16 -16.88 -23.08
N GLY A 298 -8.50 -16.26 -22.10
CA GLY A 298 -7.22 -15.56 -22.29
C GLY A 298 -7.41 -14.05 -22.36
N TYR A 299 -6.52 -13.37 -23.07
CA TYR A 299 -6.61 -11.94 -23.36
C TYR A 299 -6.04 -11.65 -24.74
N ARG A 300 -6.49 -10.55 -25.35
CA ARG A 300 -6.00 -10.03 -26.63
C ARG A 300 -5.32 -8.68 -26.38
N LEU A 301 -4.14 -8.48 -26.93
CA LEU A 301 -3.45 -7.19 -26.86
C LEU A 301 -3.92 -6.28 -27.98
N GLY A 302 -4.33 -5.07 -27.61
CA GLY A 302 -4.74 -4.02 -28.54
C GLY A 302 -3.64 -2.99 -28.76
N LYS A 303 -4.06 -1.75 -29.01
CA LYS A 303 -3.16 -0.59 -29.15
C LYS A 303 -2.39 -0.36 -27.84
N ALA A 304 -1.09 -0.03 -27.97
CA ALA A 304 -0.18 0.18 -26.84
C ALA A 304 -0.18 -0.99 -25.84
N GLU A 305 -0.28 -2.22 -26.38
CA GLU A 305 -0.30 -3.49 -25.64
C GLU A 305 -1.38 -3.61 -24.55
N ARG A 306 -2.40 -2.76 -24.57
CA ARG A 306 -3.49 -2.81 -23.57
C ARG A 306 -4.30 -4.10 -23.72
N PRO A 307 -4.42 -4.94 -22.68
CA PRO A 307 -5.11 -6.21 -22.79
C PRO A 307 -6.63 -6.05 -22.65
N THR A 308 -7.37 -6.71 -23.54
CA THR A 308 -8.78 -7.05 -23.33
C THR A 308 -8.84 -8.48 -22.79
N PHE A 309 -9.29 -8.66 -21.55
CA PHE A 309 -9.52 -9.98 -20.96
C PHE A 309 -10.76 -10.62 -21.55
N LEU A 310 -10.68 -11.91 -21.87
CA LEU A 310 -11.73 -12.67 -22.54
C LEU A 310 -12.15 -13.82 -21.65
N TYR A 311 -13.45 -13.90 -21.33
CA TYR A 311 -14.02 -15.02 -20.60
C TYR A 311 -15.47 -15.24 -20.98
N GLU A 312 -16.02 -16.36 -20.53
CA GLU A 312 -17.38 -16.78 -20.84
C GLU A 312 -18.08 -17.25 -19.57
N TYR A 313 -19.37 -16.95 -19.49
CA TYR A 313 -20.27 -17.42 -18.45
C TYR A 313 -21.67 -17.56 -19.05
N ASP A 314 -22.33 -18.68 -18.80
CA ASP A 314 -23.71 -18.93 -19.22
C ASP A 314 -24.03 -18.63 -20.70
N GLY A 315 -23.15 -19.08 -21.61
CA GLY A 315 -23.30 -18.86 -23.05
C GLY A 315 -23.10 -17.40 -23.50
N ILE A 316 -22.64 -16.53 -22.61
CA ILE A 316 -22.31 -15.12 -22.87
C ILE A 316 -20.80 -14.97 -22.89
N ALA A 317 -20.28 -14.47 -24.01
CA ALA A 317 -18.89 -14.05 -24.13
C ALA A 317 -18.74 -12.64 -23.55
N ILE A 318 -17.74 -12.45 -22.68
CA ILE A 318 -17.40 -11.19 -22.04
C ILE A 318 -16.04 -10.74 -22.52
N GLU A 319 -15.99 -9.53 -23.09
CA GLU A 319 -14.77 -8.77 -23.30
C GLU A 319 -14.65 -7.72 -22.19
N ASP A 320 -13.53 -7.72 -21.48
CA ASP A 320 -13.25 -6.86 -20.33
C ASP A 320 -11.99 -6.03 -20.60
N PHE A 321 -12.21 -4.75 -20.88
CA PHE A 321 -11.17 -3.83 -21.30
C PHE A 321 -10.92 -2.74 -20.24
N PRO A 322 -9.89 -2.92 -19.40
CA PRO A 322 -9.43 -1.88 -18.49
C PRO A 322 -8.44 -0.91 -19.15
N GLU A 323 -8.54 0.37 -18.79
CA GLU A 323 -7.64 1.44 -19.19
C GLU A 323 -7.57 2.56 -18.14
N ALA A 324 -6.58 3.43 -18.27
CA ALA A 324 -6.49 4.63 -17.44
C ALA A 324 -7.59 5.64 -17.86
N ALA A 325 -8.27 6.25 -16.89
CA ALA A 325 -9.32 7.23 -17.17
C ALA A 325 -8.77 8.66 -17.39
N SER A 326 -7.56 8.93 -16.92
CA SER A 326 -6.86 10.21 -17.11
C SER A 326 -5.33 10.02 -17.17
N THR A 327 -4.61 11.07 -17.54
CA THR A 327 -3.15 11.16 -17.47
C THR A 327 -2.65 11.87 -16.21
N GLU A 328 -3.55 12.19 -15.28
CA GLU A 328 -3.21 12.87 -14.03
C GLU A 328 -2.61 11.90 -13.01
N GLN A 329 -1.92 12.46 -12.00
CA GLN A 329 -1.43 11.67 -10.88
C GLN A 329 -2.61 11.03 -10.13
N PHE A 330 -2.52 9.73 -9.83
CA PHE A 330 -3.61 8.93 -9.28
C PHE A 330 -4.84 8.80 -10.21
N SER A 331 -4.58 8.60 -11.50
CA SER A 331 -5.59 8.31 -12.51
C SER A 331 -6.61 7.23 -12.07
N PRO A 332 -7.92 7.48 -12.17
CA PRO A 332 -8.93 6.44 -12.00
C PRO A 332 -8.75 5.31 -13.03
N LEU A 333 -9.21 4.11 -12.71
CA LEU A 333 -9.28 3.04 -13.71
C LEU A 333 -10.67 3.03 -14.36
N ARG A 334 -10.73 3.06 -15.69
CA ARG A 334 -11.94 2.84 -16.50
C ARG A 334 -11.94 1.39 -16.97
N ARG A 335 -13.03 0.66 -16.74
CA ARG A 335 -13.20 -0.74 -17.17
C ARG A 335 -14.46 -0.87 -18.01
N THR A 336 -14.32 -1.14 -19.30
CA THR A 336 -15.45 -1.36 -20.20
C THR A 336 -15.72 -2.85 -20.37
N LEU A 337 -16.96 -3.25 -20.12
CA LEU A 337 -17.44 -4.63 -20.27
C LEU A 337 -18.36 -4.69 -21.49
N THR A 338 -18.07 -5.62 -22.42
CA THR A 338 -18.91 -5.92 -23.57
C THR A 338 -19.36 -7.37 -23.50
N LEU A 339 -20.68 -7.58 -23.45
CA LEU A 339 -21.29 -8.88 -23.32
C LEU A 339 -22.01 -9.25 -24.61
N THR A 340 -21.67 -10.40 -25.18
CA THR A 340 -22.26 -10.91 -26.43
C THR A 340 -22.79 -12.31 -26.23
N ARG A 341 -24.09 -12.53 -26.48
CA ARG A 341 -24.69 -13.86 -26.45
C ARG A 341 -24.13 -14.73 -27.59
N ARG A 342 -23.59 -15.89 -27.25
CA ARG A 342 -23.00 -16.87 -28.19
C ARG A 342 -23.69 -18.23 -28.15
N GLY A 343 -24.43 -18.53 -27.08
CA GLY A 343 -25.18 -19.76 -26.91
C GLY A 343 -26.48 -19.56 -26.15
N PRO A 344 -27.26 -20.63 -25.95
CA PRO A 344 -28.42 -20.62 -25.06
C PRO A 344 -27.97 -20.32 -23.62
N SER A 345 -28.78 -19.54 -22.89
CA SER A 345 -28.54 -19.17 -21.48
C SER A 345 -29.38 -20.06 -20.56
N ALA A 346 -28.85 -20.36 -19.38
CA ALA A 346 -29.55 -21.07 -18.32
C ALA A 346 -30.49 -20.16 -17.49
N GLY A 347 -30.48 -18.84 -17.71
CA GLY A 347 -31.42 -17.92 -17.07
C GLY A 347 -31.34 -16.47 -17.55
N ASP A 348 -32.50 -15.84 -17.77
CA ASP A 348 -32.59 -14.48 -18.34
C ASP A 348 -32.25 -13.34 -17.35
N LYS A 349 -31.93 -13.65 -16.08
CA LYS A 349 -31.68 -12.66 -15.02
C LYS A 349 -30.21 -12.58 -14.63
N LEU A 350 -29.36 -12.22 -15.58
CA LEU A 350 -27.94 -12.00 -15.32
C LEU A 350 -27.74 -10.71 -14.52
N HIS A 351 -26.92 -10.78 -13.47
CA HIS A 351 -26.49 -9.62 -12.71
C HIS A 351 -24.97 -9.52 -12.76
N TYR A 352 -24.46 -8.31 -12.89
CA TYR A 352 -23.07 -7.96 -12.64
C TYR A 352 -22.92 -7.36 -11.25
N ARG A 353 -21.96 -7.85 -10.45
CA ARG A 353 -21.63 -7.29 -9.14
C ARG A 353 -20.43 -6.35 -9.25
N ALA A 354 -20.74 -5.06 -9.31
CA ALA A 354 -19.77 -4.00 -9.44
C ALA A 354 -18.94 -3.78 -8.16
N ALA A 355 -19.54 -3.96 -6.98
CA ALA A 355 -18.86 -3.79 -5.69
C ALA A 355 -19.55 -4.57 -4.56
N VAL A 356 -18.77 -4.86 -3.52
CA VAL A 356 -19.26 -5.41 -2.25
C VAL A 356 -18.62 -4.62 -1.11
N GLY A 357 -19.41 -4.21 -0.13
CA GLY A 357 -18.95 -3.46 1.03
C GLY A 357 -19.80 -3.75 2.26
N ASP A 358 -19.30 -3.34 3.41
CA ASP A 358 -20.09 -3.23 4.64
C ASP A 358 -21.10 -2.09 4.49
N THR A 359 -20.69 -0.99 3.83
CA THR A 359 -21.57 0.11 3.41
C THR A 359 -21.34 0.47 1.93
N ILE A 360 -22.45 0.78 1.23
CA ILE A 360 -22.44 1.35 -0.11
C ILE A 360 -23.43 2.50 -0.13
N GLU A 361 -22.92 3.71 -0.33
CA GLU A 361 -23.71 4.95 -0.23
C GLU A 361 -23.70 5.68 -1.58
N PRO A 362 -24.86 6.07 -2.12
CA PRO A 362 -24.91 6.90 -3.31
C PRO A 362 -24.30 8.29 -3.02
N ALA A 363 -23.62 8.85 -4.03
CA ALA A 363 -23.02 10.16 -4.02
C ALA A 363 -23.43 10.94 -5.29
N GLU A 364 -22.99 12.19 -5.40
CA GLU A 364 -23.27 13.05 -6.56
C GLU A 364 -22.77 12.43 -7.88
N ASP A 365 -23.35 12.85 -9.01
CA ASP A 365 -22.98 12.43 -10.36
C ASP A 365 -22.95 10.91 -10.62
N GLY A 366 -23.81 10.18 -9.91
CA GLY A 366 -23.96 8.72 -10.07
C GLY A 366 -22.82 7.89 -9.47
N TRP A 367 -21.98 8.50 -8.63
CA TRP A 367 -20.98 7.78 -7.86
C TRP A 367 -21.60 7.01 -6.70
N PHE A 368 -20.95 5.93 -6.29
CA PHE A 368 -21.23 5.17 -5.08
C PHE A 368 -19.94 5.09 -4.27
N THR A 369 -20.01 5.38 -2.97
CA THR A 369 -18.89 5.28 -2.03
C THR A 369 -18.97 3.95 -1.29
N ILE A 370 -17.85 3.21 -1.26
CA ILE A 370 -17.76 1.87 -0.66
C ILE A 370 -16.92 1.95 0.61
N ASN A 371 -17.52 1.60 1.74
CA ASN A 371 -16.91 1.62 3.08
C ASN A 371 -16.26 2.97 3.44
N GLY A 372 -16.68 4.09 2.81
CA GLY A 372 -16.03 5.40 2.97
C GLY A 372 -14.60 5.48 2.42
N THR A 373 -14.14 4.50 1.63
CA THR A 373 -12.70 4.40 1.28
C THR A 373 -12.36 4.51 -0.20
N TRP A 374 -13.30 4.22 -1.09
CA TRP A 374 -13.15 4.39 -2.54
C TRP A 374 -14.53 4.58 -3.15
N LYS A 375 -14.59 5.07 -4.38
CA LYS A 375 -15.85 5.28 -5.09
C LYS A 375 -15.84 4.63 -6.47
N THR A 376 -17.03 4.24 -6.93
CA THR A 376 -17.26 3.68 -8.26
C THR A 376 -18.45 4.30 -8.95
N ARG A 377 -18.43 4.34 -10.27
CA ARG A 377 -19.54 4.81 -11.10
C ARG A 377 -19.78 3.85 -12.25
N ILE A 378 -21.06 3.61 -12.58
CA ILE A 378 -21.48 2.82 -13.73
C ILE A 378 -22.02 3.76 -14.81
N GLU A 379 -21.51 3.63 -16.03
CA GLU A 379 -21.94 4.35 -17.23
C GLU A 379 -22.53 3.36 -18.25
N GLY A 380 -23.64 3.72 -18.89
CA GLY A 380 -24.29 2.86 -19.90
C GLY A 380 -25.20 1.76 -19.34
N ALA A 381 -25.33 1.64 -18.01
CA ALA A 381 -26.28 0.74 -17.36
C ALA A 381 -26.75 1.29 -16.01
N LYS A 382 -27.90 0.81 -15.51
CA LYS A 382 -28.45 1.22 -14.22
C LYS A 382 -27.92 0.31 -13.11
N ALA A 383 -27.25 0.89 -12.13
CA ALA A 383 -26.82 0.19 -10.92
C ALA A 383 -27.87 0.31 -9.81
N VAL A 384 -27.99 -0.73 -8.98
CA VAL A 384 -28.87 -0.80 -7.82
C VAL A 384 -28.09 -1.32 -6.62
N VAL A 385 -28.32 -0.72 -5.45
CA VAL A 385 -27.75 -1.21 -4.20
C VAL A 385 -28.68 -2.26 -3.62
N ARG A 386 -28.14 -3.45 -3.34
CA ARG A 386 -28.81 -4.54 -2.66
C ARG A 386 -28.22 -4.72 -1.27
N HIS A 387 -29.06 -4.86 -0.26
CA HIS A 387 -28.65 -5.22 1.09
C HIS A 387 -28.96 -6.71 1.29
N GLY A 388 -27.94 -7.57 1.17
CA GLY A 388 -28.07 -9.02 1.37
C GLY A 388 -27.83 -9.43 2.84
N SER A 389 -27.62 -10.73 3.06
CA SER A 389 -27.38 -11.38 4.36
C SER A 389 -26.03 -11.03 5.02
N GLY A 390 -25.73 -9.73 5.15
CA GLY A 390 -24.62 -9.20 5.95
C GLY A 390 -23.73 -8.17 5.26
N LYS A 391 -23.83 -8.00 3.93
CA LYS A 391 -23.08 -7.00 3.15
C LYS A 391 -23.96 -6.28 2.14
N ALA A 392 -23.59 -5.05 1.81
CA ALA A 392 -24.16 -4.29 0.72
C ALA A 392 -23.45 -4.66 -0.60
N GLU A 393 -24.22 -4.79 -1.67
CA GLU A 393 -23.75 -5.13 -3.00
C GLU A 393 -24.25 -4.10 -4.01
N LEU A 394 -23.37 -3.61 -4.88
CA LEU A 394 -23.75 -2.80 -6.02
C LEU A 394 -23.92 -3.71 -7.23
N LEU A 395 -25.16 -3.87 -7.69
CA LEU A 395 -25.52 -4.77 -8.78
C LEU A 395 -25.94 -3.98 -10.01
N VAL A 396 -25.66 -4.53 -11.19
CA VAL A 396 -26.16 -4.06 -12.47
C VAL A 396 -26.95 -5.22 -13.09
N PRO A 397 -28.28 -5.14 -13.19
CA PRO A 397 -29.08 -6.10 -13.93
C PRO A 397 -28.76 -6.01 -15.43
N ILE A 398 -28.58 -7.15 -16.09
CA ILE A 398 -28.16 -7.23 -17.49
C ILE A 398 -29.09 -8.17 -18.25
N GLU A 399 -29.66 -7.65 -19.32
CA GLU A 399 -30.39 -8.43 -20.31
C GLU A 399 -29.60 -8.47 -21.62
N VAL A 400 -28.95 -9.61 -21.89
CA VAL A 400 -28.20 -9.82 -23.14
C VAL A 400 -29.11 -10.53 -24.14
N ALA A 401 -29.83 -9.78 -24.98
CA ALA A 401 -30.66 -10.35 -26.05
C ALA A 401 -29.81 -10.66 -27.31
N ASN A 402 -30.25 -10.19 -28.48
CA ASN A 402 -29.56 -10.42 -29.75
C ASN A 402 -28.43 -9.41 -30.04
N GLN A 403 -28.45 -8.24 -29.37
CA GLN A 403 -27.43 -7.21 -29.53
C GLN A 403 -26.44 -7.24 -28.35
N PRO A 404 -25.15 -6.94 -28.58
CA PRO A 404 -24.19 -6.82 -27.50
C PRO A 404 -24.58 -5.73 -26.49
N VAL A 405 -24.40 -6.01 -25.21
CA VAL A 405 -24.56 -5.03 -24.13
C VAL A 405 -23.19 -4.49 -23.77
N MET A 406 -23.08 -3.17 -23.65
CA MET A 406 -21.84 -2.50 -23.26
C MET A 406 -22.08 -1.50 -22.15
N PHE A 407 -21.28 -1.57 -21.10
CA PHE A 407 -21.28 -0.59 -20.01
C PHE A 407 -19.86 -0.42 -19.46
N THR A 408 -19.64 0.65 -18.72
CA THR A 408 -18.33 0.98 -18.13
C THR A 408 -18.45 1.13 -16.63
N GLN A 409 -17.50 0.55 -15.90
CA GLN A 409 -17.28 0.83 -14.49
C GLN A 409 -16.01 1.66 -14.31
N ILE A 410 -16.10 2.74 -13.55
CA ILE A 410 -14.96 3.59 -13.19
C ILE A 410 -14.64 3.38 -11.71
N TYR A 411 -13.37 3.25 -11.38
CA TYR A 411 -12.85 3.08 -10.02
C TYR A 411 -11.97 4.29 -9.66
N ALA A 412 -12.23 4.94 -8.52
CA ALA A 412 -11.40 6.03 -7.98
C ALA A 412 -11.17 5.82 -6.48
N TRP A 413 -9.92 5.93 -6.02
CA TRP A 413 -9.53 5.61 -4.63
C TRP A 413 -8.33 6.41 -4.09
#